data_AF-A0A7W0DES8-F1
#
_entry.id   AF-A0A7W0DES8-F1
#
_cell.length_a   1.000
_cell.length_b   1.000
_cell.length_c   1.000
_cell.angle_alpha   90.00
_cell.angle_beta   90.00
_cell.angle_gamma   90.00
#
_symmetry.space_group_name_H-M   'P 1'
#
loop_
_entity.id
_entity.type
_entity.pdbx_description
1 polymer ?
#
loop_
_entity_poly.entity_id
_entity_poly.type
_entity_poly.pdbx_seq_one_letter_code
_entity_poly.pdbx_strand_id
1 'polypeptide(L)'
;MNKPYEIQPIRLLGGWMVEFNNFYECEPDNCDDFAAYFVEGLLQITNNEYNLVLDLGWYPNSDKNGTYELFLIKDYNWENPLEYFQSRNTKEIVDKIEYWTNYGFFQKYL
;
A
#
# COMPACT_ATOMS: atom_id res chain seq x y z
N MET A 1 11.43 19.00 -17.38
CA MET A 1 10.95 18.20 -16.25
C MET A 1 9.73 17.46 -16.73
N ASN A 2 9.68 16.14 -16.59
CA ASN A 2 8.47 15.38 -16.94
C ASN A 2 7.32 15.80 -16.01
N LYS A 3 6.09 15.70 -16.48
CA LYS A 3 4.91 15.98 -15.64
C LYS A 3 4.91 14.96 -14.48
N PRO A 4 4.68 15.37 -13.22
CA PRO A 4 4.55 14.42 -12.12
C PRO A 4 3.38 13.46 -12.38
N TYR A 5 3.51 12.21 -11.93
CA TYR A 5 2.43 11.23 -11.99
C TYR A 5 1.29 11.63 -11.04
N GLU A 6 0.07 11.27 -11.42
CA GLU A 6 -1.10 11.42 -10.54
C GLU A 6 -1.05 10.34 -9.44
N ILE A 7 -1.73 10.58 -8.31
CA ILE A 7 -1.83 9.59 -7.21
C ILE A 7 -2.78 8.47 -7.63
N GLN A 8 -2.44 7.23 -7.29
CA GLN A 8 -3.25 6.06 -7.56
C GLN A 8 -4.62 6.15 -6.85
N PRO A 9 -5.75 6.06 -7.57
CA PRO A 9 -7.07 6.09 -6.97
C PRO A 9 -7.32 4.81 -6.17
N ILE A 10 -7.74 4.99 -4.92
CA ILE A 10 -8.10 3.92 -3.99
C ILE A 10 -9.44 4.27 -3.35
N ARG A 11 -10.39 3.32 -3.33
CA ARG A 11 -11.65 3.46 -2.59
C ARG A 11 -11.47 2.94 -1.17
N LEU A 12 -11.75 3.79 -0.20
CA LEU A 12 -11.67 3.45 1.22
C LEU A 12 -13.05 3.60 1.88
N LEU A 13 -13.38 2.67 2.76
CA LEU A 13 -14.49 2.86 3.69
C LEU A 13 -14.11 3.90 4.75
N GLY A 14 -15.11 4.60 5.29
CA GLY A 14 -14.91 5.50 6.42
C GLY A 14 -14.30 4.77 7.63
N GLY A 15 -13.49 5.50 8.41
CA GLY A 15 -12.74 4.96 9.56
C GLY A 15 -11.27 4.69 9.26
N TRP A 16 -10.88 4.64 7.98
CA TRP A 16 -9.47 4.66 7.58
C TRP A 16 -8.97 6.09 7.43
N MET A 17 -7.82 6.38 8.03
CA MET A 17 -7.09 7.64 7.93
C MET A 17 -5.88 7.45 7.03
N VAL A 18 -5.63 8.40 6.12
CA VAL A 18 -4.42 8.39 5.30
C VAL A 18 -3.33 9.15 6.04
N GLU A 19 -2.26 8.44 6.42
CA GLU A 19 -1.09 9.05 7.07
C GLU A 19 -0.17 9.71 6.02
N PHE A 20 0.11 8.96 4.95
CA PHE A 20 0.75 9.48 3.75
C PHE A 20 0.36 8.64 2.53
N ASN A 21 0.43 9.25 1.34
CA ASN A 21 0.17 8.57 0.09
C ASN A 21 1.12 9.09 -1.02
N ASN A 22 2.14 8.28 -1.29
CA ASN A 22 3.11 8.42 -2.37
C ASN A 22 2.96 7.26 -3.37
N PHE A 23 1.77 6.66 -3.47
CA PHE A 23 1.49 5.59 -4.43
C PHE A 23 0.90 6.21 -5.70
N TYR A 24 1.64 6.16 -6.80
CA TYR A 24 1.33 6.91 -8.03
C TYR A 24 0.87 6.00 -9.17
N GLU A 25 0.12 6.58 -10.10
CA GLU A 25 -0.33 5.94 -11.35
C GLU A 25 0.85 5.75 -12.34
N CYS A 26 1.75 4.84 -11.99
CA CYS A 26 2.87 4.44 -12.83
C CYS A 26 3.19 2.96 -12.61
N GLU A 27 3.51 2.25 -13.69
CA GLU A 27 3.89 0.83 -13.59
C GLU A 27 5.42 0.71 -13.46
N PRO A 28 5.93 -0.28 -12.69
CA PRO A 28 7.36 -0.41 -12.42
C PRO A 28 8.21 -0.56 -13.68
N ASP A 29 7.66 -1.15 -14.74
CA ASP A 29 8.38 -1.36 -15.99
C ASP A 29 8.37 -0.13 -16.92
N ASN A 30 7.49 0.84 -16.68
CA ASN A 30 7.23 1.99 -17.58
C ASN A 30 7.23 3.34 -16.85
N CYS A 31 7.88 3.43 -15.69
CA CYS A 31 7.97 4.65 -14.90
C CYS A 31 9.29 5.40 -15.18
N ASP A 32 9.17 6.65 -15.62
CA ASP A 32 10.28 7.59 -15.67
C ASP A 32 10.72 7.93 -14.24
N ASP A 33 12.02 8.10 -14.02
CA ASP A 33 12.60 8.37 -12.69
C ASP A 33 12.19 7.32 -11.63
N PHE A 34 12.07 6.05 -12.02
CA PHE A 34 11.70 4.89 -11.18
C PHE A 34 12.15 4.97 -9.71
N ALA A 35 13.43 5.27 -9.46
CA ALA A 35 13.99 5.29 -8.10
C ALA A 35 13.35 6.34 -7.18
N ALA A 36 12.72 7.39 -7.73
CA ALA A 36 12.02 8.42 -6.97
C ALA A 36 10.59 7.99 -6.57
N TYR A 37 9.98 7.05 -7.31
CA TYR A 37 8.59 6.65 -7.14
C TYR A 37 8.42 5.27 -6.50
N PHE A 38 9.44 4.40 -6.59
CA PHE A 38 9.42 3.04 -6.08
C PHE A 38 10.38 2.91 -4.90
N VAL A 39 9.87 3.23 -3.71
CA VAL A 39 10.62 3.24 -2.44
C VAL A 39 9.89 2.45 -1.36
N GLU A 40 10.54 2.18 -0.22
CA GLU A 40 9.95 1.38 0.87
C GLU A 40 8.67 1.98 1.48
N GLY A 41 8.45 3.30 1.38
CA GLY A 41 7.28 3.96 1.94
C GLY A 41 6.39 4.57 0.85
N LEU A 42 5.38 3.82 0.40
CA LEU A 42 4.47 4.26 -0.67
C LEU A 42 3.10 4.68 -0.14
N LEU A 43 2.52 3.93 0.79
CA LEU A 43 1.21 4.27 1.35
C LEU A 43 1.14 3.73 2.77
N GLN A 44 0.63 4.55 3.69
CA GLN A 44 0.21 4.07 5.00
C GLN A 44 -1.16 4.63 5.33
N ILE A 45 -2.06 3.73 5.69
CA ILE A 45 -3.39 4.07 6.16
C ILE A 45 -3.68 3.33 7.47
N THR A 46 -4.41 3.98 8.38
CA THR A 46 -4.65 3.47 9.73
C THR A 46 -6.14 3.43 10.04
N ASN A 47 -6.57 2.44 10.81
CA ASN A 47 -7.86 2.44 11.48
C ASN A 47 -7.64 2.48 12.99
N ASN A 48 -7.78 3.67 13.57
CA ASN A 48 -7.48 3.93 14.98
C ASN A 48 -8.49 3.28 15.94
N GLU A 49 -9.72 3.02 15.51
CA GLU A 49 -10.72 2.34 16.35
C GLU A 49 -10.29 0.90 16.64
N TYR A 50 -9.69 0.25 15.64
CA TYR A 50 -9.31 -1.17 15.69
C TYR A 50 -7.80 -1.39 15.78
N ASN A 51 -7.00 -0.34 15.92
CA ASN A 51 -5.52 -0.37 15.87
C ASN A 51 -4.98 -1.20 14.69
N LEU A 52 -5.53 -0.98 13.49
CA LEU A 52 -5.05 -1.59 12.26
C LEU A 52 -4.17 -0.60 11.50
N VAL A 53 -3.09 -1.10 10.92
CA VAL A 53 -2.24 -0.36 9.97
C VAL A 53 -2.20 -1.18 8.70
N LEU A 54 -2.46 -0.53 7.57
CA LEU A 54 -2.17 -1.08 6.24
C LEU A 54 -1.02 -0.28 5.64
N ASP A 55 0.06 -0.97 5.32
CA ASP A 55 1.33 -0.39 4.91
C ASP A 55 1.78 -0.99 3.59
N LEU A 56 2.18 -0.14 2.64
CA LEU A 56 2.63 -0.51 1.31
C LEU A 56 4.01 0.08 1.06
N GLY A 57 4.92 -0.78 0.60
CA GLY A 57 6.25 -0.39 0.18
C GLY A 57 6.69 -1.10 -1.08
N TRP A 58 7.79 -0.64 -1.66
CA TRP A 58 8.52 -1.33 -2.72
C TRP A 58 9.84 -1.88 -2.21
N TYR A 59 10.06 -3.19 -2.40
CA TYR A 59 11.23 -3.89 -1.89
C TYR A 59 11.90 -4.78 -2.96
N PRO A 60 13.25 -4.81 -3.02
CA PRO A 60 14.17 -3.91 -2.31
C PRO A 60 14.01 -2.44 -2.73
N ASN A 61 14.33 -1.52 -1.83
CA ASN A 61 14.19 -0.08 -2.07
C ASN A 61 14.80 0.35 -3.41
N SER A 62 14.00 0.98 -4.27
CA SER A 62 14.43 1.49 -5.59
C SER A 62 15.06 0.46 -6.53
N ASP A 63 14.88 -0.85 -6.30
CA ASP A 63 15.33 -1.90 -7.20
C ASP A 63 14.27 -2.15 -8.29
N LYS A 64 14.64 -2.03 -9.57
CA LYS A 64 13.73 -2.30 -10.70
C LYS A 64 13.17 -3.72 -10.73
N ASN A 65 13.88 -4.67 -10.13
CA ASN A 65 13.46 -6.07 -10.00
C ASN A 65 12.67 -6.34 -8.71
N GLY A 66 12.40 -5.30 -7.90
CA GLY A 66 11.63 -5.41 -6.67
C GLY A 66 10.15 -5.73 -6.87
N THR A 67 9.37 -5.63 -5.81
CA THR A 67 7.92 -5.85 -5.84
C THR A 67 7.25 -4.94 -4.83
N TYR A 68 5.97 -4.67 -5.03
CA TYR A 68 5.18 -4.13 -3.94
C TYR A 68 5.04 -5.20 -2.86
N GLU A 69 5.17 -4.79 -1.62
CA GLU A 69 4.87 -5.58 -0.43
C GLU A 69 3.83 -4.82 0.40
N LEU A 70 2.71 -5.50 0.66
CA LEU A 70 1.56 -4.97 1.37
C LEU A 70 1.33 -5.76 2.65
N PHE A 71 1.22 -5.05 3.76
CA PHE A 71 1.05 -5.61 5.09
C PHE A 71 -0.24 -5.08 5.72
N LEU A 72 -1.01 -5.97 6.35
CA LEU A 72 -2.04 -5.59 7.32
C LEU A 72 -1.52 -5.95 8.72
N ILE A 73 -1.41 -4.96 9.59
CA ILE A 73 -0.76 -5.06 10.90
C ILE A 73 -1.78 -4.71 11.98
N LYS A 74 -1.72 -5.43 13.09
CA LYS A 74 -2.53 -5.16 14.29
C LYS A 74 -1.62 -4.75 15.44
N ASP A 75 -2.03 -3.74 16.19
CA ASP A 75 -1.35 -3.29 17.42
C ASP A 75 0.15 -3.05 17.20
N TYR A 76 0.52 -2.55 16.01
CA TYR A 76 1.89 -2.23 15.63
C TYR A 76 2.86 -3.44 15.69
N ASN A 77 2.34 -4.66 15.49
CA ASN A 77 3.16 -5.88 15.46
C ASN A 77 3.61 -6.23 14.03
N TRP A 78 4.61 -5.51 13.52
CA TRP A 78 5.21 -5.78 12.19
C TRP A 78 5.89 -7.16 12.09
N GLU A 79 6.31 -7.74 13.21
CA GLU A 79 6.94 -9.07 13.23
C GLU A 79 5.95 -10.20 12.90
N ASN A 80 4.66 -9.97 13.14
CA ASN A 80 3.59 -10.92 12.88
C ASN A 80 2.37 -10.22 12.26
N PRO A 81 2.44 -9.85 10.98
CA PRO A 81 1.33 -9.19 10.29
C PRO A 81 0.12 -10.13 10.22
N LEU A 82 -1.08 -9.55 10.27
CA LEU A 82 -2.34 -10.28 10.09
C LEU A 82 -2.46 -10.87 8.68
N GLU A 83 -2.00 -10.11 7.68
CA GLU A 83 -2.00 -10.50 6.28
C GLU A 83 -0.77 -9.92 5.56
N TYR A 84 -0.32 -10.63 4.52
CA TYR A 84 0.77 -10.24 3.65
C TYR A 84 0.42 -10.54 2.19
N PHE A 85 0.74 -9.60 1.30
CA PHE A 85 0.53 -9.76 -0.13
C PHE A 85 1.65 -9.04 -0.89
N GLN A 86 2.12 -9.65 -1.97
CA GLN A 86 3.09 -9.04 -2.87
C GLN A 86 2.64 -9.20 -4.31
N SER A 87 2.89 -8.18 -5.12
CA SER A 87 2.68 -8.19 -6.56
C SER A 87 3.49 -7.10 -7.22
N ARG A 88 3.82 -7.25 -8.51
CA ARG A 88 4.33 -6.15 -9.35
C ARG A 88 3.21 -5.42 -10.08
N ASN A 89 1.97 -5.91 -9.99
CA ASN A 89 0.82 -5.35 -10.69
C ASN A 89 0.09 -4.34 -9.80
N THR A 90 0.13 -3.07 -10.18
CA THR A 90 -0.49 -1.96 -9.46
C THR A 90 -2.00 -2.18 -9.23
N LYS A 91 -2.71 -2.77 -10.20
CA LYS A 91 -4.14 -3.10 -10.07
C LYS A 91 -4.39 -4.15 -8.99
N GLU A 92 -3.57 -5.19 -8.92
CA GLU A 92 -3.71 -6.23 -7.89
C GLU A 92 -3.48 -5.67 -6.49
N ILE A 93 -2.55 -4.73 -6.34
CA ILE A 93 -2.32 -4.00 -5.10
C ILE A 93 -3.53 -3.16 -4.71
N VAL A 94 -4.08 -2.36 -5.63
CA VAL A 94 -5.30 -1.57 -5.37
C VAL A 94 -6.46 -2.49 -4.97
N ASP A 95 -6.72 -3.54 -5.73
CA ASP A 95 -7.80 -4.51 -5.41
C ASP A 95 -7.60 -5.11 -4.02
N LYS A 96 -6.36 -5.38 -3.61
CA LYS A 96 -6.04 -5.92 -2.28
C LYS A 96 -6.26 -4.90 -1.17
N ILE A 97 -5.84 -3.65 -1.36
CA ILE A 97 -6.07 -2.55 -0.41
C ILE A 97 -7.57 -2.36 -0.20
N GLU A 98 -8.35 -2.24 -1.27
CA GLU A 98 -9.80 -2.05 -1.18
C GLU A 98 -10.50 -3.24 -0.51
N TYR A 99 -10.01 -4.46 -0.76
CA TYR A 99 -10.52 -5.67 -0.11
C TYR A 99 -10.19 -5.72 1.39
N TRP A 100 -8.94 -5.47 1.78
CA TRP A 100 -8.51 -5.55 3.18
C TRP A 100 -9.06 -4.41 4.04
N THR A 101 -9.29 -3.25 3.44
CA THR A 101 -9.92 -2.11 4.12
C THR A 101 -11.45 -2.22 4.20
N ASN A 102 -12.03 -3.24 3.58
CA ASN A 102 -13.46 -3.51 3.68
C ASN A 102 -13.82 -4.13 5.04
N TYR A 103 -14.82 -3.58 5.74
CA TYR A 103 -15.30 -4.11 7.03
C TYR A 103 -15.67 -5.59 6.96
N GLY A 104 -16.26 -6.02 5.84
CA GLY A 104 -16.61 -7.42 5.60
C GLY A 104 -15.42 -8.37 5.73
N PHE A 105 -14.21 -7.90 5.41
CA PHE A 105 -12.98 -8.66 5.52
C PHE A 105 -12.31 -8.49 6.89
N PHE A 106 -11.96 -7.27 7.29
CA PHE A 106 -11.09 -7.08 8.46
C PHE A 106 -11.80 -7.36 9.79
N GLN A 107 -13.13 -7.43 9.82
CA GLN A 107 -13.89 -7.73 11.04
C GLN A 107 -13.49 -9.06 11.71
N LYS A 108 -12.86 -9.98 10.98
CA LYS A 108 -12.33 -11.25 11.53
C LYS A 108 -11.15 -11.07 12.50
N TYR A 109 -10.62 -9.85 12.61
CA TYR A 109 -9.48 -9.48 13.45
C TYR A 109 -9.84 -8.52 14.60
N LEU A 110 -11.12 -8.20 14.76
CA LEU A 110 -11.65 -7.43 15.88
C LEU A 110 -11.89 -8.34 17.08
#